data_AF-A0A6J3PZ37-F1
#
_entry.id   AF-A0A6J3PZ37-F1
#
_cell.length_a   1.000
_cell.length_b   1.000
_cell.length_c   1.000
_cell.angle_alpha   90.00
_cell.angle_beta   90.00
_cell.angle_gamma   90.00
#
_symmetry.space_group_name_H-M   'P 1'
#
loop_
_entity.id
_entity.type
_entity.pdbx_description
1 polymer ?
#
loop_
_entity_poly.entity_id
_entity_poly.type
_entity_poly.pdbx_seq_one_letter_code
_entity_poly.pdbx_strand_id
1 'polypeptide(L)'
;MPWGRGDVGGKGRSWGGSPLSKGTAGWRSSPGDAGGRQRSPKARGLCLSRKWQEANQKVQELQASQEARVDQEQRIKDLEQKLTLQEQDAAIVKNMRSELARLPTVERELRQLREENACLREMRDTNGLLREELEGLQRRLGRQEKMQETLVDLELEKERLLTKLQSWERLDQTTGLSIRTPEDLSRFIVELQQRELTLKDRNSSITSSARGLEKARLQLQEEVRQLSSQLLEERKKREMHEALARRLQKRVLLLTKERDGMRAILGSYDSELTPAEYSPQLTRRMREAEDMVQKVHAHSSEMEAQLSQALEELGGQKQRADMLEMELKMLKAQAGPAEQSFLFSREEVSSLRLKVEELEGERSRLEEEKKVLETQLERLTLQGDYDQSRAKVLHLSLNPAGAARQRLHEDRQRLREECARLRELVHALEAGGAVPPDLEAAAGLPSSGAVADGVWAGEPESDRAQGELLPGLGRPRGLRARAETFSPLPPPRPALSLQTRKKEVERLRELKKQVESAELKNQRLKEVFQTKIQEFRKVCYTLTGYQVDITTENQYRLTSMYAEHKTDCLIFKAAGPSGTKMQLLETEFSRTVQELIELHLLRQDSIPAFLSALTLDLFSRQTVA
;
A
#
# COMPACT_ATOMS: atom_id res chain seq x y z
N MET A 1 -66.38 -49.60 27.52
CA MET A 1 -66.02 -50.81 28.30
C MET A 1 -67.29 -51.37 28.93
N PRO A 2 -67.51 -52.70 28.92
CA PRO A 2 -68.83 -53.31 29.13
C PRO A 2 -68.89 -54.23 30.37
N TRP A 3 -69.85 -54.04 31.27
CA TRP A 3 -70.29 -55.02 32.29
C TRP A 3 -71.73 -54.62 32.68
N GLY A 4 -72.76 -55.46 32.81
CA GLY A 4 -72.89 -56.90 32.68
C GLY A 4 -74.37 -57.29 32.85
N ARG A 5 -74.66 -58.52 32.40
CA ARG A 5 -75.81 -59.40 32.66
C ARG A 5 -76.46 -59.14 34.05
N GLY A 6 -77.78 -59.15 34.23
CA GLY A 6 -78.73 -60.16 33.79
C GLY A 6 -79.01 -61.09 34.98
N ASP A 7 -80.24 -61.13 35.50
CA ASP A 7 -80.76 -62.37 36.09
C ASP A 7 -82.29 -62.41 36.18
N VAL A 8 -82.77 -63.63 35.99
CA VAL A 8 -84.16 -64.09 35.87
C VAL A 8 -84.55 -64.81 37.16
N GLY A 9 -85.82 -64.74 37.55
CA GLY A 9 -86.41 -65.65 38.55
C GLY A 9 -87.54 -64.94 39.32
N GLY A 10 -88.81 -65.31 39.21
CA GLY A 10 -89.34 -66.68 39.13
C GLY A 10 -89.55 -67.23 40.55
N LYS A 11 -90.66 -66.87 41.20
CA LYS A 11 -91.25 -67.62 42.33
C LYS A 11 -92.77 -67.51 42.30
N GLY A 12 -93.41 -68.55 41.78
CA GLY A 12 -94.77 -68.92 42.18
C GLY A 12 -94.74 -69.70 43.49
N ARG A 13 -95.79 -69.51 44.31
CA ARG A 13 -96.35 -70.45 45.31
C ARG A 13 -97.82 -70.03 45.45
N SER A 14 -98.80 -70.78 44.93
CA SER A 14 -99.38 -72.02 45.44
C SER A 14 -100.05 -71.89 46.82
N TRP A 15 -101.39 -71.90 46.79
CA TRP A 15 -102.33 -72.72 47.59
C TRP A 15 -101.92 -73.13 49.01
N GLY A 16 -102.85 -72.96 49.95
CA GLY A 16 -102.99 -73.91 51.05
C GLY A 16 -103.64 -73.38 52.32
N GLY A 17 -104.89 -73.80 52.54
CA GLY A 17 -105.46 -74.11 53.86
C GLY A 17 -105.85 -72.89 54.72
N SER A 18 -106.91 -72.92 55.51
CA SER A 18 -107.78 -74.02 55.90
C SER A 18 -109.00 -73.44 56.63
N PRO A 19 -110.03 -74.28 56.86
CA PRO A 19 -111.39 -73.92 57.20
C PRO A 19 -111.67 -74.04 58.71
N LEU A 20 -112.96 -73.89 59.07
CA LEU A 20 -113.69 -74.22 60.32
C LEU A 20 -114.31 -72.94 60.91
N SER A 21 -115.60 -72.64 60.76
CA SER A 21 -116.85 -73.40 60.99
C SER A 21 -117.30 -73.40 62.47
N LYS A 22 -118.63 -73.22 62.61
CA LYS A 22 -119.52 -73.44 63.77
C LYS A 22 -119.60 -72.29 64.78
N GLY A 23 -120.74 -71.97 65.38
CA GLY A 23 -122.10 -72.53 65.43
C GLY A 23 -122.99 -71.43 66.08
N THR A 24 -124.30 -71.52 66.33
CA THR A 24 -125.22 -72.61 66.72
C THR A 24 -126.63 -71.96 66.68
N ALA A 25 -127.65 -72.52 66.00
CA ALA A 25 -128.55 -73.62 66.41
C ALA A 25 -129.57 -73.26 67.51
N GLY A 26 -130.85 -73.43 67.16
CA GLY A 26 -131.99 -73.54 68.07
C GLY A 26 -133.22 -74.07 67.31
N TRP A 27 -133.38 -75.39 67.27
CA TRP A 27 -134.57 -76.12 66.78
C TRP A 27 -135.45 -76.53 67.97
N ARG A 28 -136.79 -76.56 67.80
CA ARG A 28 -137.65 -77.66 68.31
C ARG A 28 -139.01 -77.72 67.60
N SER A 29 -139.43 -78.95 67.35
CA SER A 29 -140.58 -79.57 66.64
C SER A 29 -141.98 -79.31 67.27
N SER A 30 -143.06 -79.17 66.46
CA SER A 30 -144.20 -80.14 66.21
C SER A 30 -145.32 -80.20 67.28
N PRO A 31 -146.52 -80.81 67.05
CA PRO A 31 -147.21 -81.29 65.82
C PRO A 31 -148.73 -80.93 65.73
N GLY A 32 -149.42 -81.36 64.65
CA GLY A 32 -150.85 -81.09 64.38
C GLY A 32 -151.87 -82.08 64.99
N ASP A 33 -153.17 -81.89 64.68
CA ASP A 33 -154.12 -82.95 64.25
C ASP A 33 -155.51 -82.39 63.84
N ALA A 34 -156.29 -83.24 63.15
CA ALA A 34 -157.52 -82.97 62.41
C ALA A 34 -158.85 -83.12 63.22
N GLY A 35 -159.97 -82.58 62.68
CA GLY A 35 -161.36 -82.93 63.10
C GLY A 35 -162.46 -81.97 62.63
N GLY A 36 -163.51 -82.48 61.97
CA GLY A 36 -164.61 -81.75 61.26
C GLY A 36 -165.58 -80.92 62.13
N ARG A 37 -166.63 -80.24 61.61
CA ARG A 37 -167.60 -80.61 60.57
C ARG A 37 -168.36 -79.39 59.98
N GLN A 38 -168.75 -79.58 58.71
CA GLN A 38 -170.01 -79.23 58.03
C GLN A 38 -170.34 -77.82 57.48
N ARG A 39 -170.52 -77.84 56.14
CA ARG A 39 -171.49 -77.10 55.25
C ARG A 39 -171.20 -75.60 55.07
N SER A 40 -171.12 -75.01 53.88
CA SER A 40 -171.90 -75.14 52.64
C SER A 40 -171.17 -74.45 51.44
N PRO A 41 -171.66 -74.47 50.18
CA PRO A 41 -170.85 -74.24 48.97
C PRO A 41 -170.94 -72.83 48.34
N LYS A 42 -169.88 -71.97 48.43
CA LYS A 42 -169.68 -70.80 47.51
C LYS A 42 -168.34 -70.00 47.57
N ALA A 43 -167.17 -70.59 47.89
CA ALA A 43 -165.92 -69.81 48.10
C ALA A 43 -164.62 -70.38 47.47
N ARG A 44 -164.53 -70.47 46.13
CA ARG A 44 -163.27 -70.84 45.40
C ARG A 44 -162.67 -69.75 44.50
N GLY A 45 -163.32 -68.60 44.29
CA GLY A 45 -162.86 -67.58 43.31
C GLY A 45 -161.91 -66.48 43.83
N LEU A 46 -161.94 -66.13 45.11
CA LEU A 46 -161.24 -64.95 45.65
C LEU A 46 -159.80 -65.21 46.14
N CYS A 47 -159.39 -66.48 46.28
CA CYS A 47 -158.08 -66.85 46.82
C CYS A 47 -156.94 -66.82 45.78
N LEU A 48 -157.25 -66.92 44.48
CA LEU A 48 -156.25 -66.94 43.40
C LEU A 48 -155.79 -65.53 42.99
N SER A 49 -156.66 -64.52 43.01
CA SER A 49 -156.32 -63.13 42.64
C SER A 49 -155.29 -62.48 43.60
N ARG A 50 -155.42 -62.78 44.90
CA ARG A 50 -154.52 -62.23 45.94
C ARG A 50 -153.08 -62.75 45.82
N LYS A 51 -152.91 -64.03 45.49
CA LYS A 51 -151.58 -64.64 45.28
C LYS A 51 -150.86 -64.09 44.05
N TRP A 52 -151.60 -63.68 43.02
CA TRP A 52 -151.03 -63.09 41.81
C TRP A 52 -150.56 -61.65 42.04
N GLN A 53 -151.30 -60.85 42.82
CA GLN A 53 -150.89 -59.49 43.21
C GLN A 53 -149.62 -59.48 44.07
N GLU A 54 -149.52 -60.39 45.05
CA GLU A 54 -148.31 -60.53 45.89
C GLU A 54 -147.07 -60.94 45.09
N ALA A 55 -147.24 -61.79 44.07
CA ALA A 55 -146.15 -62.13 43.16
C ALA A 55 -145.71 -60.93 42.31
N ASN A 56 -146.66 -60.13 41.82
CA ASN A 56 -146.36 -58.94 41.03
C ASN A 56 -145.64 -57.86 41.85
N GLN A 57 -146.02 -57.66 43.10
CA GLN A 57 -145.31 -56.75 44.01
C GLN A 57 -143.87 -57.20 44.25
N LYS A 58 -143.64 -58.50 44.44
CA LYS A 58 -142.27 -59.05 44.57
C LYS A 58 -141.44 -58.88 43.30
N VAL A 59 -142.06 -59.03 42.13
CA VAL A 59 -141.38 -58.79 40.84
C VAL A 59 -141.00 -57.32 40.71
N GLN A 60 -141.87 -56.39 41.10
CA GLN A 60 -141.58 -54.96 41.08
C GLN A 60 -140.49 -54.57 42.10
N GLU A 61 -140.52 -55.13 43.31
CA GLU A 61 -139.46 -54.93 44.31
C GLU A 61 -138.11 -55.46 43.82
N LEU A 62 -138.10 -56.63 43.16
CA LEU A 62 -136.90 -57.19 42.56
C LEU A 62 -136.40 -56.32 41.41
N GLN A 63 -137.28 -55.83 40.54
CA GLN A 63 -136.93 -54.91 39.46
C GLN A 63 -136.34 -53.60 40.01
N ALA A 64 -136.98 -52.98 41.00
CA ALA A 64 -136.45 -51.78 41.66
C ALA A 64 -135.10 -52.04 42.36
N SER A 65 -134.93 -53.22 42.96
CA SER A 65 -133.64 -53.63 43.54
C SER A 65 -132.56 -53.87 42.48
N GLN A 66 -132.97 -54.29 41.29
CA GLN A 66 -132.08 -54.56 40.16
C GLN A 66 -131.64 -53.26 39.48
N GLU A 67 -132.55 -52.30 39.31
CA GLU A 67 -132.23 -50.93 38.88
C GLU A 67 -131.29 -50.25 39.87
N ALA A 68 -131.57 -50.33 41.17
CA ALA A 68 -130.69 -49.81 42.21
C ALA A 68 -129.30 -50.46 42.22
N ARG A 69 -129.21 -51.76 41.88
CA ARG A 69 -127.92 -52.44 41.70
C ARG A 69 -127.16 -51.95 40.48
N VAL A 70 -127.84 -51.74 39.34
CA VAL A 70 -127.21 -51.20 38.13
C VAL A 70 -126.69 -49.78 38.38
N ASP A 71 -127.44 -48.95 39.09
CA ASP A 71 -127.00 -47.61 39.50
C ASP A 71 -125.78 -47.66 40.41
N GLN A 72 -125.75 -48.63 41.35
CA GLN A 72 -124.59 -48.85 42.21
C GLN A 72 -123.37 -49.35 41.40
N GLU A 73 -123.57 -50.25 40.44
CA GLU A 73 -122.50 -50.74 39.56
C GLU A 73 -121.94 -49.62 38.66
N GLN A 74 -122.78 -48.73 38.14
CA GLN A 74 -122.33 -47.55 37.40
C GLN A 74 -121.54 -46.59 38.30
N ARG A 75 -122.02 -46.34 39.52
CA ARG A 75 -121.29 -45.53 40.51
C ARG A 75 -119.95 -46.16 40.88
N ILE A 76 -119.89 -47.48 41.02
CA ILE A 76 -118.62 -48.20 41.28
C ILE A 76 -117.67 -48.00 40.10
N LYS A 77 -118.13 -48.17 38.86
CA LYS A 77 -117.30 -47.93 37.65
C LYS A 77 -116.81 -46.49 37.56
N ASP A 78 -117.66 -45.51 37.86
CA ASP A 78 -117.27 -44.09 37.86
C ASP A 78 -116.24 -43.81 38.97
N LEU A 79 -116.37 -44.45 40.13
CA LEU A 79 -115.41 -44.34 41.23
C LEU A 79 -114.09 -45.04 40.90
N GLU A 80 -114.11 -46.18 40.20
CA GLU A 80 -112.92 -46.88 39.72
C GLU A 80 -112.19 -46.06 38.65
N GLN A 81 -112.91 -45.44 37.71
CA GLN A 81 -112.33 -44.52 36.74
C GLN A 81 -111.71 -43.30 37.43
N LYS A 82 -112.39 -42.72 38.43
CA LYS A 82 -111.81 -41.64 39.23
C LYS A 82 -110.59 -42.09 40.03
N LEU A 83 -110.59 -43.30 40.56
CA LEU A 83 -109.46 -43.85 41.31
C LEU A 83 -108.25 -44.07 40.40
N THR A 84 -108.44 -44.64 39.20
CA THR A 84 -107.36 -44.82 38.22
C THR A 84 -106.79 -43.50 37.74
N LEU A 85 -107.63 -42.49 37.50
CA LEU A 85 -107.16 -41.13 37.18
C LEU A 85 -106.40 -40.52 38.37
N GLN A 86 -106.87 -40.69 39.61
CA GLN A 86 -106.15 -40.25 40.82
C GLN A 86 -104.81 -40.97 41.01
N GLU A 87 -104.71 -42.25 40.66
CA GLU A 87 -103.47 -43.01 40.70
C GLU A 87 -102.47 -42.52 39.64
N GLN A 88 -102.95 -42.20 38.44
CA GLN A 88 -102.15 -41.60 37.38
C GLN A 88 -101.65 -40.20 37.78
N ASP A 89 -102.53 -39.35 38.31
CA ASP A 89 -102.18 -38.02 38.82
C ASP A 89 -101.16 -38.15 39.98
N ALA A 90 -101.35 -39.13 40.87
CA ALA A 90 -100.40 -39.39 41.95
C ALA A 90 -99.03 -39.85 41.44
N ALA A 91 -98.98 -40.61 40.34
CA ALA A 91 -97.72 -41.01 39.70
C ALA A 91 -97.01 -39.80 39.05
N ILE A 92 -97.75 -38.93 38.36
CA ILE A 92 -97.22 -37.69 37.78
C ILE A 92 -96.69 -36.78 38.90
N VAL A 93 -97.45 -36.60 39.97
CA VAL A 93 -97.03 -35.79 41.13
C VAL A 93 -95.79 -36.37 41.80
N LYS A 94 -95.65 -37.71 41.89
CA LYS A 94 -94.42 -38.34 42.41
C LYS A 94 -93.21 -38.07 41.52
N ASN A 95 -93.37 -38.17 40.20
CA ASN A 95 -92.30 -37.88 39.24
C ASN A 95 -91.91 -36.40 39.29
N MET A 96 -92.88 -35.48 39.26
CA MET A 96 -92.64 -34.05 39.40
C MET A 96 -91.97 -33.72 40.74
N ARG A 97 -92.38 -34.35 41.85
CA ARG A 97 -91.71 -34.19 43.16
C ARG A 97 -90.26 -34.67 43.12
N SER A 98 -89.96 -35.76 42.41
CA SER A 98 -88.59 -36.26 42.27
C SER A 98 -87.71 -35.35 41.41
N GLU A 99 -88.27 -34.72 40.38
CA GLU A 99 -87.59 -33.73 39.55
C GLU A 99 -87.38 -32.41 40.32
N LEU A 100 -88.41 -31.93 41.02
CA LEU A 100 -88.32 -30.78 41.92
C LEU A 100 -87.28 -31.00 43.03
N ALA A 101 -87.12 -32.24 43.52
CA ALA A 101 -86.08 -32.58 44.49
C ALA A 101 -84.66 -32.62 43.89
N ARG A 102 -84.53 -32.82 42.58
CA ARG A 102 -83.24 -32.78 41.84
C ARG A 102 -82.88 -31.36 41.38
N LEU A 103 -83.83 -30.44 41.25
CA LEU A 103 -83.55 -29.05 40.86
C LEU A 103 -82.49 -28.39 41.76
N PRO A 104 -82.51 -28.50 43.11
CA PRO A 104 -81.50 -27.90 43.96
C PRO A 104 -80.08 -28.45 43.76
N THR A 105 -79.91 -29.73 43.40
CA THR A 105 -78.59 -30.30 43.13
C THR A 105 -78.04 -29.76 41.81
N VAL A 106 -78.87 -29.75 40.77
CA VAL A 106 -78.51 -29.18 39.46
C VAL A 106 -78.24 -27.68 39.55
N GLU A 107 -79.00 -26.94 40.35
CA GLU A 107 -78.75 -25.52 40.61
C GLU A 107 -77.43 -25.27 41.35
N ARG A 108 -77.05 -26.15 42.29
CA ARG A 108 -75.75 -26.08 42.96
C ARG A 108 -74.61 -26.37 41.98
N GLU A 109 -74.74 -27.39 41.14
CA GLU A 109 -73.77 -27.70 40.10
C GLU A 109 -73.63 -26.55 39.09
N LEU A 110 -74.76 -25.98 38.64
CA LEU A 110 -74.75 -24.79 37.78
C LEU A 110 -74.12 -23.57 38.45
N ARG A 111 -74.31 -23.40 39.77
CA ARG A 111 -73.63 -22.35 40.55
C ARG A 111 -72.13 -22.60 40.63
N GLN A 112 -71.70 -23.81 40.97
CA GLN A 112 -70.29 -24.21 40.99
C GLN A 112 -69.62 -24.02 39.63
N LEU A 113 -70.24 -24.48 38.55
CA LEU A 113 -69.73 -24.26 37.19
C LEU A 113 -69.66 -22.78 36.84
N ARG A 114 -70.60 -21.95 37.29
CA ARG A 114 -70.54 -20.49 37.07
C ARG A 114 -69.39 -19.85 37.84
N GLU A 115 -69.16 -20.26 39.08
CA GLU A 115 -68.05 -19.81 39.93
C GLU A 115 -66.71 -20.26 39.34
N GLU A 116 -66.56 -21.53 38.95
CA GLU A 116 -65.37 -22.04 38.25
C GLU A 116 -65.12 -21.29 36.94
N ASN A 117 -66.16 -21.03 36.14
CA ASN A 117 -66.04 -20.22 34.93
C ASN A 117 -65.65 -18.76 35.24
N ALA A 118 -66.07 -18.19 36.36
CA ALA A 118 -65.66 -16.87 36.80
C ALA A 118 -64.17 -16.87 37.20
N CYS A 119 -63.76 -17.80 38.07
CA CYS A 119 -62.36 -17.99 38.46
C CYS A 119 -61.45 -18.22 37.24
N LEU A 120 -61.87 -19.06 36.28
CA LEU A 120 -61.10 -19.29 35.06
C LEU A 120 -60.99 -18.04 34.17
N ARG A 121 -62.00 -17.16 34.17
CA ARG A 121 -61.91 -15.86 33.46
C ARG A 121 -60.90 -14.95 34.16
N GLU A 122 -60.99 -14.80 35.47
CA GLU A 122 -60.02 -14.01 36.25
C GLU A 122 -58.58 -14.54 36.09
N MET A 123 -58.41 -15.87 36.09
CA MET A 123 -57.11 -16.50 35.82
C MET A 123 -56.62 -16.26 34.39
N ARG A 124 -57.51 -16.15 33.40
CA ARG A 124 -57.14 -15.77 32.03
C ARG A 124 -56.74 -14.30 31.94
N ASP A 125 -57.46 -13.42 32.61
CA ASP A 125 -57.19 -11.98 32.61
C ASP A 125 -55.86 -11.69 33.34
N THR A 126 -55.62 -12.31 34.49
CA THR A 126 -54.33 -12.22 35.20
C THR A 126 -53.16 -12.81 34.40
N ASN A 127 -53.35 -13.96 33.75
CA ASN A 127 -52.34 -14.48 32.81
C ASN A 127 -52.13 -13.54 31.61
N GLY A 128 -53.16 -12.85 31.14
CA GLY A 128 -53.07 -11.83 30.08
C GLY A 128 -52.18 -10.67 30.51
N LEU A 129 -52.43 -10.10 31.69
CA LEU A 129 -51.61 -9.03 32.26
C LEU A 129 -50.15 -9.46 32.44
N LEU A 130 -49.91 -10.65 33.01
CA LEU A 130 -48.55 -11.17 33.17
C LEU A 130 -47.85 -11.37 31.83
N ARG A 131 -48.55 -11.81 30.78
CA ARG A 131 -47.98 -11.90 29.43
C ARG A 131 -47.63 -10.52 28.87
N GLU A 132 -48.49 -9.53 29.03
CA GLU A 132 -48.22 -8.15 28.58
C GLU A 132 -47.02 -7.55 29.33
N GLU A 133 -46.90 -7.80 30.64
CA GLU A 133 -45.75 -7.41 31.43
C GLU A 133 -44.48 -8.12 30.97
N LEU A 134 -44.54 -9.43 30.74
CA LEU A 134 -43.41 -10.21 30.21
C LEU A 134 -42.97 -9.71 28.83
N GLU A 135 -43.90 -9.48 27.90
CA GLU A 135 -43.59 -8.90 26.60
C GLU A 135 -43.07 -7.46 26.73
N GLY A 136 -43.59 -6.68 27.69
CA GLY A 136 -43.11 -5.35 28.03
C GLY A 136 -41.66 -5.36 28.50
N LEU A 137 -41.32 -6.31 29.38
CA LEU A 137 -39.96 -6.54 29.86
C LEU A 137 -39.06 -7.06 28.75
N GLN A 138 -39.50 -8.00 27.92
CA GLN A 138 -38.75 -8.48 26.74
C GLN A 138 -38.46 -7.36 25.75
N ARG A 139 -39.44 -6.48 25.46
CA ARG A 139 -39.22 -5.29 24.60
C ARG A 139 -38.27 -4.27 25.23
N ARG A 140 -38.23 -4.15 26.57
CA ARG A 140 -37.25 -3.30 27.27
C ARG A 140 -35.85 -3.92 27.22
N LEU A 141 -35.75 -5.22 27.49
CA LEU A 141 -34.50 -5.97 27.41
C LEU A 141 -33.92 -5.89 26.00
N GLY A 142 -34.71 -6.17 24.95
CA GLY A 142 -34.24 -6.07 23.57
C GLY A 142 -33.83 -4.65 23.15
N ARG A 143 -34.39 -3.60 23.75
CA ARG A 143 -33.90 -2.22 23.55
C ARG A 143 -32.57 -1.97 24.25
N GLN A 144 -32.39 -2.52 25.45
CA GLN A 144 -31.13 -2.43 26.18
C GLN A 144 -30.02 -3.24 25.51
N GLU A 145 -30.32 -4.44 25.02
CA GLU A 145 -29.39 -5.28 24.26
C GLU A 145 -28.89 -4.57 23.00
N LYS A 146 -29.80 -3.99 22.20
CA LYS A 146 -29.41 -3.17 21.03
C LYS A 146 -28.54 -1.97 21.39
N MET A 147 -28.85 -1.31 22.51
CA MET A 147 -28.02 -0.21 23.00
C MET A 147 -26.63 -0.70 23.42
N GLN A 148 -26.54 -1.86 24.08
CA GLN A 148 -25.27 -2.48 24.42
C GLN A 148 -24.46 -2.88 23.18
N GLU A 149 -25.10 -3.44 22.16
CA GLU A 149 -24.45 -3.73 20.87
C GLU A 149 -23.85 -2.45 20.27
N THR A 150 -24.62 -1.36 20.18
CA THR A 150 -24.10 -0.09 19.65
C THR A 150 -22.97 0.51 20.49
N LEU A 151 -22.99 0.32 21.81
CA LEU A 151 -21.91 0.78 22.69
C LEU A 151 -20.62 0.01 22.44
N VAL A 152 -20.71 -1.32 22.31
CA VAL A 152 -19.56 -2.17 21.98
C VAL A 152 -18.99 -1.79 20.61
N ASP A 153 -19.85 -1.56 19.60
CA ASP A 153 -19.39 -1.12 18.28
C ASP A 153 -18.62 0.20 18.35
N LEU A 154 -19.13 1.20 19.08
CA LEU A 154 -18.47 2.49 19.28
C LEU A 154 -17.15 2.37 20.07
N GLU A 155 -17.08 1.49 21.07
CA GLU A 155 -15.86 1.22 21.81
C GLU A 155 -14.78 0.60 20.91
N LEU A 156 -15.16 -0.37 20.06
CA LEU A 156 -14.25 -0.95 19.08
C LEU A 156 -13.77 0.09 18.06
N GLU A 157 -14.65 0.98 17.59
CA GLU A 157 -14.25 2.09 16.71
C GLU A 157 -13.28 3.04 17.39
N LYS A 158 -13.52 3.39 18.66
CA LYS A 158 -12.61 4.21 19.46
C LYS A 158 -11.24 3.57 19.60
N GLU A 159 -11.15 2.28 19.91
CA GLU A 159 -9.88 1.56 20.00
C GLU A 159 -9.15 1.52 18.65
N ARG A 160 -9.87 1.31 17.55
CA ARG A 160 -9.31 1.38 16.19
C ARG A 160 -8.76 2.77 15.85
N LEU A 161 -9.43 3.83 16.29
CA LEU A 161 -8.95 5.21 16.10
C LEU A 161 -7.74 5.51 16.99
N LEU A 162 -7.74 5.04 18.24
CA LEU A 162 -6.60 5.21 19.16
C LEU A 162 -5.35 4.48 18.66
N THR A 163 -5.49 3.25 18.15
CA THR A 163 -4.35 2.52 17.56
C THR A 163 -3.79 3.23 16.33
N LYS A 164 -4.65 3.81 15.47
CA LYS A 164 -4.21 4.67 14.36
C LYS A 164 -3.49 5.92 14.87
N LEU A 165 -4.03 6.62 15.86
CA LEU A 165 -3.38 7.80 16.45
C LEU A 165 -2.00 7.45 17.03
N GLN A 166 -1.91 6.38 17.81
CA GLN A 166 -0.63 5.90 18.35
C GLN A 166 0.36 5.53 17.25
N SER A 167 -0.11 5.00 16.11
CA SER A 167 0.79 4.73 14.98
C SER A 167 1.38 6.01 14.39
N TRP A 168 0.60 7.10 14.32
CA TRP A 168 1.09 8.42 13.91
C TRP A 168 2.03 9.05 14.94
N GLU A 169 1.72 8.93 16.23
CA GLU A 169 2.62 9.40 17.30
C GLU A 169 3.95 8.63 17.32
N ARG A 170 3.94 7.32 17.03
CA ARG A 170 5.17 6.54 16.85
C ARG A 170 5.95 7.00 15.63
N LEU A 171 5.26 7.34 14.54
CA LEU A 171 5.91 7.92 13.36
C LEU A 171 6.62 9.24 13.70
N ASP A 172 6.00 10.12 14.49
CA ASP A 172 6.64 11.36 15.01
C ASP A 172 7.94 11.02 15.76
N GLN A 173 7.90 10.06 16.69
CA GLN A 173 9.06 9.63 17.46
C GLN A 173 10.21 9.08 16.59
N THR A 174 9.87 8.36 15.52
CA THR A 174 10.88 7.79 14.60
C THR A 174 11.43 8.79 13.61
N THR A 175 10.63 9.77 13.18
CA THR A 175 11.01 10.71 12.12
C THR A 175 11.55 12.02 12.68
N GLY A 176 11.22 12.38 13.93
CA GLY A 176 11.58 13.66 14.56
C GLY A 176 10.96 14.88 13.88
N LEU A 177 10.10 14.64 12.89
CA LEU A 177 9.32 15.63 12.18
C LEU A 177 7.97 15.62 12.87
N SER A 178 7.65 16.70 13.61
CA SER A 178 6.47 16.91 14.47
C SER A 178 5.13 16.63 13.79
N ILE A 179 4.88 15.37 13.44
CA ILE A 179 3.81 14.90 12.58
C ILE A 179 3.01 13.90 13.40
N ARG A 180 1.98 14.41 14.08
CA ARG A 180 1.14 13.58 14.97
C ARG A 180 -0.20 13.24 14.34
N THR A 181 -0.59 13.98 13.31
CA THR A 181 -1.83 13.78 12.59
C THR A 181 -1.61 13.78 11.08
N PRO A 182 -2.50 13.14 10.31
CA PRO A 182 -2.49 13.23 8.84
C PRO A 182 -2.57 14.67 8.31
N GLU A 183 -3.17 15.59 9.08
CA GLU A 183 -3.24 17.01 8.76
C GLU A 183 -1.89 17.72 8.92
N ASP A 184 -1.05 17.26 9.86
CA ASP A 184 0.32 17.76 9.99
C ASP A 184 1.18 17.34 8.79
N LEU A 185 0.99 16.12 8.30
CA LEU A 185 1.61 15.67 7.05
C LEU A 185 1.20 16.52 5.87
N SER A 186 -0.10 16.78 5.71
CA SER A 186 -0.58 17.56 4.58
C SER A 186 -0.04 18.99 4.62
N ARG A 187 0.00 19.62 5.81
CA ARG A 187 0.64 20.93 6.02
C ARG A 187 2.12 20.90 5.68
N PHE A 188 2.87 19.90 6.17
CA PHE A 188 4.29 19.76 5.89
C PHE A 188 4.57 19.54 4.40
N ILE A 189 3.75 18.73 3.72
CA ILE A 189 3.85 18.53 2.26
C ILE A 189 3.59 19.85 1.52
N VAL A 190 2.58 20.61 1.92
CA VAL A 190 2.30 21.93 1.32
C VAL A 190 3.45 22.90 1.56
N GLU A 191 4.02 22.95 2.76
CA GLU A 191 5.20 23.77 3.05
C GLU A 191 6.41 23.36 2.20
N LEU A 192 6.67 22.05 2.07
CA LEU A 192 7.74 21.54 1.21
C LEU A 192 7.50 21.91 -0.26
N GLN A 193 6.28 21.76 -0.76
CA GLN A 193 5.91 22.15 -2.12
C GLN A 193 6.08 23.67 -2.33
N GLN A 194 5.68 24.50 -1.37
CA GLN A 194 5.90 25.95 -1.43
C GLN A 194 7.39 26.29 -1.43
N ARG A 195 8.20 25.66 -0.57
CA ARG A 195 9.66 25.83 -0.56
C ARG A 195 10.26 25.42 -1.91
N GLU A 196 9.86 24.29 -2.47
CA GLU A 196 10.33 23.82 -3.77
C GLU A 196 9.97 24.81 -4.90
N LEU A 197 8.75 25.35 -4.90
CA LEU A 197 8.33 26.38 -5.85
C LEU A 197 9.19 27.64 -5.72
N THR A 198 9.40 28.15 -4.50
CA THR A 198 10.25 29.34 -4.30
C THR A 198 11.70 29.10 -4.75
N LEU A 199 12.24 27.89 -4.54
CA LEU A 199 13.57 27.52 -5.03
C LEU A 199 13.61 27.43 -6.56
N LYS A 200 12.57 26.88 -7.18
CA LYS A 200 12.44 26.85 -8.65
C LYS A 200 12.35 28.25 -9.25
N ASP A 201 11.61 29.17 -8.63
CA ASP A 201 11.50 30.56 -9.07
C ASP A 201 12.83 31.32 -8.92
N ARG A 202 13.55 31.10 -7.80
CA ARG A 202 14.90 31.65 -7.64
C ARG A 202 15.85 31.09 -8.68
N ASN A 203 15.78 29.80 -8.97
CA ASN A 203 16.63 29.18 -9.97
C ASN A 203 16.30 29.66 -11.39
N SER A 204 15.02 29.85 -11.72
CA SER A 204 14.60 30.43 -13.00
C SER A 204 15.07 31.88 -13.14
N SER A 205 15.01 32.67 -12.07
CA SER A 205 15.56 34.03 -12.03
C SER A 205 17.08 34.03 -12.22
N ILE A 206 17.83 33.23 -11.47
CA ILE A 206 19.30 33.12 -11.57
C ILE A 206 19.74 32.64 -12.95
N THR A 207 19.05 31.63 -13.51
CA THR A 207 19.36 31.13 -14.86
C THR A 207 19.04 32.17 -15.93
N SER A 208 17.98 32.97 -15.76
CA SER A 208 17.68 34.08 -16.68
C SER A 208 18.74 35.18 -16.61
N SER A 209 19.21 35.56 -15.41
CA SER A 209 20.27 36.55 -15.23
C SER A 209 21.61 36.04 -15.76
N ALA A 210 21.94 34.77 -15.51
CA ALA A 210 23.15 34.14 -16.05
C ALA A 210 23.16 34.14 -17.58
N ARG A 211 22.05 33.75 -18.23
CA ARG A 211 21.91 33.83 -19.70
C ARG A 211 22.01 35.27 -20.21
N GLY A 212 21.47 36.24 -19.48
CA GLY A 212 21.60 37.67 -19.82
C GLY A 212 23.05 38.13 -19.79
N LEU A 213 23.79 37.79 -18.72
CA LEU A 213 25.20 38.11 -18.57
C LEU A 213 26.07 37.38 -19.61
N GLU A 214 25.77 36.13 -19.94
CA GLU A 214 26.47 35.39 -20.99
C GLU A 214 26.29 36.04 -22.37
N LYS A 215 25.07 36.47 -22.70
CA LYS A 215 24.81 37.20 -23.95
C LYS A 215 25.58 38.52 -24.01
N ALA A 216 25.57 39.30 -22.92
CA ALA A 216 26.34 40.53 -22.84
C ALA A 216 27.86 40.27 -22.97
N ARG A 217 28.36 39.20 -22.35
CA ARG A 217 29.76 38.79 -22.47
C ARG A 217 30.12 38.43 -23.91
N LEU A 218 29.27 37.67 -24.60
CA LEU A 218 29.49 37.29 -26.00
C LEU A 218 29.48 38.51 -26.92
N GLN A 219 28.58 39.47 -26.70
CA GLN A 219 28.53 40.74 -27.44
C GLN A 219 29.83 41.55 -27.25
N LEU A 220 30.28 41.72 -26.00
CA LEU A 220 31.54 42.41 -25.72
C LEU A 220 32.75 41.66 -26.32
N GLN A 221 32.75 40.33 -26.33
CA GLN A 221 33.80 39.54 -26.98
C GLN A 221 33.81 39.74 -28.51
N GLU A 222 32.64 39.82 -29.14
CA GLU A 222 32.49 40.12 -30.56
C GLU A 222 33.01 41.53 -30.89
N GLU A 223 32.65 42.53 -30.09
CA GLU A 223 33.11 43.93 -30.24
C GLU A 223 34.63 44.04 -30.09
N VAL A 224 35.21 43.40 -29.07
CA VAL A 224 36.68 43.34 -28.89
C VAL A 224 37.35 42.65 -30.08
N ARG A 225 36.75 41.57 -30.60
CA ARG A 225 37.25 40.88 -31.80
C ARG A 225 37.23 41.81 -33.01
N GLN A 226 36.12 42.51 -33.26
CA GLN A 226 35.97 43.44 -34.38
C GLN A 226 36.96 44.60 -34.32
N LEU A 227 37.08 45.26 -33.16
CA LEU A 227 38.06 46.35 -32.96
C LEU A 227 39.50 45.86 -33.09
N SER A 228 39.80 44.65 -32.63
CA SER A 228 41.13 44.05 -32.80
C SER A 228 41.47 43.78 -34.26
N SER A 229 40.50 43.34 -35.09
CA SER A 229 40.71 43.18 -36.53
C SER A 229 40.93 44.51 -37.23
N GLN A 230 40.14 45.53 -36.90
CA GLN A 230 40.29 46.88 -37.47
C GLN A 230 41.65 47.48 -37.11
N LEU A 231 42.08 47.34 -35.86
CA LEU A 231 43.41 47.80 -35.43
C LEU A 231 44.53 47.09 -36.20
N LEU A 232 44.40 45.79 -36.45
CA LEU A 232 45.40 45.03 -37.23
C LEU A 232 45.47 45.53 -38.68
N GLU A 233 44.34 45.85 -39.30
CA GLU A 233 44.28 46.41 -40.65
C GLU A 233 44.93 47.80 -40.72
N GLU A 234 44.63 48.69 -39.77
CA GLU A 234 45.25 50.02 -39.71
C GLU A 234 46.76 49.94 -39.42
N ARG A 235 47.21 48.99 -38.60
CA ARG A 235 48.65 48.73 -38.39
C ARG A 235 49.35 48.26 -39.67
N LYS A 236 48.73 47.37 -40.44
CA LYS A 236 49.28 46.92 -41.74
C LYS A 236 49.38 48.10 -42.72
N LYS A 237 48.34 48.94 -42.81
CA LYS A 237 48.37 50.16 -43.65
C LYS A 237 49.53 51.06 -43.22
N ARG A 238 49.63 51.37 -41.92
CA ARG A 238 50.73 52.16 -41.36
C ARG A 238 52.10 51.61 -41.78
N GLU A 239 52.34 50.31 -41.65
CA GLU A 239 53.61 49.67 -42.05
C GLU A 239 53.92 49.85 -43.55
N MET A 240 52.92 49.75 -44.44
CA MET A 240 53.09 49.98 -45.87
C MET A 240 53.48 51.44 -46.17
N HIS A 241 52.81 52.42 -45.55
CA HIS A 241 53.11 53.83 -45.75
C HIS A 241 54.46 54.22 -45.11
N GLU A 242 54.83 53.64 -43.96
CA GLU A 242 56.18 53.81 -43.39
C GLU A 242 57.26 53.29 -44.35
N ALA A 243 57.04 52.14 -44.99
CA ALA A 243 57.98 51.59 -45.96
C ALA A 243 58.10 52.47 -47.23
N LEU A 244 56.97 53.00 -47.73
CA LEU A 244 56.94 53.94 -48.86
C LEU A 244 57.71 55.22 -48.52
N ALA A 245 57.42 55.84 -47.38
CA ALA A 245 58.10 57.06 -46.93
C ALA A 245 59.62 56.85 -46.81
N ARG A 246 60.07 55.72 -46.25
CA ARG A 246 61.51 55.38 -46.18
C ARG A 246 62.16 55.23 -47.56
N ARG A 247 61.44 54.68 -48.55
CA ARG A 247 61.94 54.55 -49.93
C ARG A 247 62.07 55.91 -50.60
N LEU A 248 61.02 56.74 -50.51
CA LEU A 248 61.02 58.10 -51.07
C LEU A 248 62.10 58.97 -50.41
N GLN A 249 62.27 58.89 -49.09
CA GLN A 249 63.31 59.62 -48.36
C GLN A 249 64.72 59.25 -48.84
N LYS A 250 65.00 57.97 -49.08
CA LYS A 250 66.28 57.52 -49.66
C LYS A 250 66.48 58.06 -51.09
N ARG A 251 65.43 58.07 -51.91
CA ARG A 251 65.49 58.57 -53.29
C ARG A 251 65.73 60.08 -53.35
N VAL A 252 65.02 60.86 -52.53
CA VAL A 252 65.24 62.30 -52.36
C VAL A 252 66.68 62.57 -51.91
N LEU A 253 67.21 61.79 -50.95
CA LEU A 253 68.59 61.95 -50.48
C LEU A 253 69.64 61.67 -51.58
N LEU A 254 69.38 60.74 -52.49
CA LEU A 254 70.27 60.49 -53.64
C LEU A 254 70.19 61.63 -54.67
N LEU A 255 68.97 62.05 -55.04
CA LEU A 255 68.75 63.13 -56.00
C LEU A 255 69.29 64.47 -55.50
N THR A 256 69.16 64.76 -54.21
CA THR A 256 69.74 65.97 -53.59
C THR A 256 71.26 65.95 -53.63
N LYS A 257 71.90 64.80 -53.35
CA LYS A 257 73.36 64.65 -53.49
C LYS A 257 73.82 64.78 -54.95
N GLU A 258 73.10 64.19 -55.89
CA GLU A 258 73.39 64.33 -57.33
C GLU A 258 73.26 65.80 -57.78
N ARG A 259 72.18 66.47 -57.37
CA ARG A 259 71.94 67.90 -57.62
C ARG A 259 73.07 68.76 -57.04
N ASP A 260 73.43 68.55 -55.78
CA ASP A 260 74.42 69.38 -55.09
C ASP A 260 75.83 69.13 -55.62
N GLY A 261 76.14 67.88 -56.02
CA GLY A 261 77.37 67.55 -56.73
C GLY A 261 77.46 68.24 -58.09
N MET A 262 76.40 68.21 -58.90
CA MET A 262 76.37 68.92 -60.19
C MET A 262 76.43 70.44 -60.01
N ARG A 263 75.75 71.00 -59.01
CA ARG A 263 75.81 72.43 -58.68
C ARG A 263 77.21 72.86 -58.21
N ALA A 264 77.89 72.03 -57.41
CA ALA A 264 79.25 72.30 -56.97
C ALA A 264 80.24 72.29 -58.15
N ILE A 265 80.07 71.35 -59.09
CA ILE A 265 80.86 71.28 -60.33
C ILE A 265 80.62 72.54 -61.20
N LEU A 266 79.36 72.97 -61.38
CA LEU A 266 79.07 74.22 -62.10
C LEU A 266 79.69 75.44 -61.41
N GLY A 267 79.55 75.53 -60.08
CA GLY A 267 80.13 76.62 -59.29
C GLY A 267 81.65 76.69 -59.34
N SER A 268 82.36 75.56 -59.47
CA SER A 268 83.82 75.58 -59.68
C SER A 268 84.17 76.18 -61.05
N TYR A 269 83.46 75.80 -62.11
CA TYR A 269 83.68 76.40 -63.45
C TYR A 269 83.41 77.90 -63.46
N ASP A 270 82.38 78.37 -62.76
CA ASP A 270 82.05 79.80 -62.65
C ASP A 270 83.08 80.60 -61.84
N SER A 271 83.77 79.95 -60.89
CA SER A 271 84.83 80.58 -60.09
C SER A 271 86.19 80.59 -60.77
N GLU A 272 86.45 79.64 -61.68
CA GLU A 272 87.73 79.46 -62.38
C GLU A 272 87.81 80.26 -63.69
N LEU A 273 86.66 80.65 -64.28
CA LEU A 273 86.59 81.34 -65.57
C LEU A 273 86.14 82.78 -65.41
N THR A 274 86.87 83.73 -66.01
CA THR A 274 86.41 85.13 -66.06
C THR A 274 85.41 85.32 -67.22
N PRO A 275 84.42 86.24 -67.13
CA PRO A 275 83.42 86.46 -68.18
C PRO A 275 83.99 86.77 -69.58
N ALA A 276 85.27 87.13 -69.68
CA ALA A 276 85.98 87.41 -70.90
C ALA A 276 86.49 86.16 -71.66
N GLU A 277 86.48 84.97 -71.04
CA GLU A 277 87.06 83.73 -71.58
C GLU A 277 86.02 82.76 -72.16
N TYR A 278 84.74 83.14 -72.17
CA TYR A 278 83.65 82.29 -72.66
C TYR A 278 83.66 82.18 -74.19
N SER A 279 84.03 81.00 -74.70
CA SER A 279 83.71 80.63 -76.09
C SER A 279 82.21 80.31 -76.25
N PRO A 280 81.57 80.64 -77.39
CA PRO A 280 80.14 80.40 -77.59
C PRO A 280 79.74 78.90 -77.53
N GLN A 281 80.70 77.99 -77.75
CA GLN A 281 80.49 76.54 -77.59
C GLN A 281 80.50 76.11 -76.12
N LEU A 282 81.35 76.70 -75.28
CA LEU A 282 81.38 76.44 -73.84
C LEU A 282 80.11 76.96 -73.16
N THR A 283 79.64 78.15 -73.55
CA THR A 283 78.39 78.71 -73.04
C THR A 283 77.17 77.83 -73.39
N ARG A 284 77.16 77.17 -74.55
CA ARG A 284 76.10 76.20 -74.91
C ARG A 284 76.14 74.95 -74.02
N ARG A 285 77.33 74.38 -73.79
CA ARG A 285 77.50 73.23 -72.90
C ARG A 285 77.19 73.54 -71.44
N MET A 286 77.53 74.75 -70.98
CA MET A 286 77.16 75.25 -69.66
C MET A 286 75.64 75.32 -69.51
N ARG A 287 74.94 75.92 -70.48
CA ARG A 287 73.46 75.96 -70.51
C ARG A 287 72.83 74.57 -70.53
N GLU A 288 73.37 73.64 -71.33
CA GLU A 288 72.90 72.25 -71.35
C GLU A 288 73.07 71.57 -69.98
N ALA A 289 74.18 71.83 -69.27
CA ALA A 289 74.42 71.30 -67.94
C ALA A 289 73.52 71.97 -66.88
N GLU A 290 73.28 73.28 -66.99
CA GLU A 290 72.30 74.01 -66.17
C GLU A 290 70.89 73.44 -66.34
N ASP A 291 70.46 73.18 -67.58
CA ASP A 291 69.18 72.56 -67.89
C ASP A 291 69.05 71.17 -67.26
N MET A 292 70.14 70.39 -67.24
CA MET A 292 70.15 69.08 -66.56
C MET A 292 70.05 69.22 -65.04
N VAL A 293 70.72 70.21 -64.44
CA VAL A 293 70.57 70.52 -63.00
C VAL A 293 69.14 70.97 -62.68
N GLN A 294 68.52 71.79 -63.53
CA GLN A 294 67.13 72.21 -63.37
C GLN A 294 66.16 71.02 -63.45
N LYS A 295 66.38 70.07 -64.38
CA LYS A 295 65.58 68.83 -64.47
C LYS A 295 65.71 67.94 -63.24
N VAL A 296 66.93 67.73 -62.73
CA VAL A 296 67.15 66.97 -61.49
C VAL A 296 66.57 67.70 -60.28
N HIS A 297 66.63 69.03 -60.26
CA HIS A 297 66.02 69.85 -59.23
C HIS A 297 64.49 69.76 -59.25
N ALA A 298 63.86 69.87 -60.41
CA ALA A 298 62.42 69.66 -60.58
C ALA A 298 62.00 68.26 -60.13
N HIS A 299 62.74 67.22 -60.52
CA HIS A 299 62.49 65.85 -60.07
C HIS A 299 62.69 65.69 -58.55
N SER A 300 63.69 66.31 -57.94
CA SER A 300 63.87 66.33 -56.48
C SER A 300 62.67 66.97 -55.79
N SER A 301 62.19 68.12 -56.30
CA SER A 301 61.04 68.82 -55.72
C SER A 301 59.74 68.02 -55.83
N GLU A 302 59.55 67.29 -56.93
CA GLU A 302 58.41 66.39 -57.12
C GLU A 302 58.48 65.19 -56.15
N MET A 303 59.65 64.58 -55.99
CA MET A 303 59.85 63.47 -55.04
C MET A 303 59.75 63.94 -53.57
N GLU A 304 60.14 65.18 -53.28
CA GLU A 304 59.94 65.83 -51.98
C GLU A 304 58.45 66.06 -51.69
N ALA A 305 57.66 66.49 -52.67
CA ALA A 305 56.21 66.64 -52.55
C ALA A 305 55.50 65.28 -52.35
N GLN A 306 55.93 64.24 -53.07
CA GLN A 306 55.43 62.87 -52.86
C GLN A 306 55.81 62.33 -51.48
N LEU A 307 57.01 62.67 -50.97
CA LEU A 307 57.44 62.31 -49.62
C LEU A 307 56.60 63.02 -48.55
N SER A 308 56.32 64.32 -48.70
CA SER A 308 55.48 65.07 -47.75
C SER A 308 54.07 64.51 -47.71
N GLN A 309 53.48 64.21 -48.88
CA GLN A 309 52.16 63.57 -48.94
C GLN A 309 52.15 62.19 -48.24
N ALA A 310 53.16 61.35 -48.49
CA ALA A 310 53.25 60.04 -47.84
C ALA A 310 53.44 60.14 -46.31
N LEU A 311 54.12 61.17 -45.82
CA LEU A 311 54.29 61.43 -44.38
C LEU A 311 53.01 61.93 -43.72
N GLU A 312 52.21 62.76 -44.40
CA GLU A 312 50.89 63.21 -43.91
C GLU A 312 49.90 62.04 -43.82
N GLU A 313 49.81 61.21 -44.86
CA GLU A 313 48.98 59.99 -44.87
C GLU A 313 49.39 59.02 -43.77
N LEU A 314 50.70 58.85 -43.56
CA LEU A 314 51.25 58.06 -42.47
C LEU A 314 50.86 58.63 -41.09
N GLY A 315 50.93 59.96 -40.93
CA GLY A 315 50.50 60.64 -39.71
C GLY A 315 49.03 60.38 -39.39
N GLY A 316 48.15 60.47 -40.40
CA GLY A 316 46.72 60.18 -40.24
C GLY A 316 46.45 58.72 -39.86
N GLN A 317 47.16 57.76 -40.45
CA GLN A 317 47.01 56.34 -40.10
C GLN A 317 47.52 56.02 -38.70
N LYS A 318 48.60 56.66 -38.25
CA LYS A 318 49.09 56.55 -36.87
C LYS A 318 48.05 56.99 -35.86
N GLN A 319 47.44 58.16 -36.08
CA GLN A 319 46.39 58.68 -35.21
C GLN A 319 45.18 57.72 -35.14
N ARG A 320 44.75 57.15 -36.28
CA ARG A 320 43.65 56.15 -36.31
C ARG A 320 43.98 54.88 -35.55
N ALA A 321 45.20 54.34 -35.73
CA ALA A 321 45.65 53.17 -34.98
C ALA A 321 45.71 53.46 -33.47
N ASP A 322 46.22 54.63 -33.07
CA ASP A 322 46.32 55.03 -31.66
C ASP A 322 44.93 55.21 -31.02
N MET A 323 43.95 55.76 -31.75
CA MET A 323 42.55 55.85 -31.29
C MET A 323 41.93 54.46 -31.05
N LEU A 324 42.05 53.53 -32.00
CA LEU A 324 41.56 52.16 -31.86
C LEU A 324 42.29 51.40 -30.72
N GLU A 325 43.58 51.67 -30.51
CA GLU A 325 44.32 51.13 -29.37
C GLU A 325 43.81 51.65 -28.03
N MET A 326 43.44 52.93 -27.95
CA MET A 326 42.84 53.51 -26.74
C MET A 326 41.45 52.93 -26.48
N GLU A 327 40.60 52.79 -27.49
CA GLU A 327 39.28 52.16 -27.36
C GLU A 327 39.39 50.71 -26.87
N LEU A 328 40.31 49.93 -27.43
CA LEU A 328 40.60 48.57 -26.96
C LEU A 328 41.13 48.54 -25.52
N LYS A 329 41.96 49.51 -25.11
CA LYS A 329 42.43 49.63 -23.73
C LYS A 329 41.29 50.00 -22.79
N MET A 330 40.38 50.89 -23.20
CA MET A 330 39.21 51.27 -22.43
C MET A 330 38.25 50.10 -22.24
N LEU A 331 37.94 49.34 -23.29
CA LEU A 331 37.10 48.14 -23.21
C LEU A 331 37.73 47.05 -22.34
N LYS A 332 39.05 46.86 -22.44
CA LYS A 332 39.79 45.94 -21.54
C LYS A 332 39.82 46.42 -20.10
N ALA A 333 39.97 47.72 -19.87
CA ALA A 333 39.94 48.31 -18.55
C ALA A 333 38.54 48.23 -17.92
N GLN A 334 37.46 48.23 -18.71
CA GLN A 334 36.10 47.96 -18.23
C GLN A 334 35.90 46.49 -17.81
N ALA A 335 36.67 45.55 -18.37
CA ALA A 335 36.69 44.15 -17.93
C ALA A 335 37.57 43.92 -16.67
N GLY A 336 38.57 44.77 -16.42
CA GLY A 336 39.53 44.65 -15.30
C GLY A 336 38.98 44.81 -13.86
N PRO A 337 38.03 45.71 -13.54
CA PRO A 337 37.52 45.84 -12.17
C PRO A 337 36.67 44.63 -11.75
N ALA A 338 36.22 43.81 -12.70
CA ALA A 338 35.57 42.53 -12.42
C ALA A 338 36.52 41.47 -11.86
N GLU A 339 37.85 41.61 -12.02
CA GLU A 339 38.81 40.66 -11.46
C GLU A 339 39.00 40.85 -9.94
N GLN A 340 38.83 42.07 -9.41
CA GLN A 340 38.92 42.32 -7.97
C GLN A 340 37.69 41.78 -7.21
N SER A 341 36.50 41.86 -7.80
CA SER A 341 35.31 41.16 -7.30
C SER A 341 35.37 39.64 -7.55
N PHE A 342 36.13 39.20 -8.56
CA PHE A 342 36.40 37.77 -8.79
C PHE A 342 37.33 37.15 -7.73
N LEU A 343 38.18 37.92 -7.05
CA LEU A 343 39.04 37.38 -5.99
C LEU A 343 38.23 36.98 -4.74
N PHE A 344 37.27 37.82 -4.32
CA PHE A 344 36.35 37.48 -3.23
C PHE A 344 35.42 36.32 -3.61
N SER A 345 34.87 36.32 -4.83
CA SER A 345 34.04 35.18 -5.28
C SER A 345 34.84 33.90 -5.52
N ARG A 346 36.14 33.99 -5.84
CA ARG A 346 37.03 32.83 -5.96
C ARG A 346 37.33 32.20 -4.60
N GLU A 347 37.49 33.00 -3.55
CA GLU A 347 37.65 32.52 -2.18
C GLU A 347 36.34 31.85 -1.70
N GLU A 348 35.19 32.47 -1.95
CA GLU A 348 33.87 31.87 -1.67
C GLU A 348 33.67 30.56 -2.45
N VAL A 349 33.98 30.54 -3.75
CA VAL A 349 33.94 29.33 -4.59
C VAL A 349 34.92 28.27 -4.08
N SER A 350 36.08 28.65 -3.55
CA SER A 350 37.02 27.71 -2.94
C SER A 350 36.50 27.13 -1.63
N SER A 351 35.83 27.94 -0.81
CA SER A 351 35.19 27.47 0.44
C SER A 351 34.02 26.54 0.17
N LEU A 352 33.20 26.83 -0.84
CA LEU A 352 32.10 25.96 -1.28
C LEU A 352 32.63 24.64 -1.84
N ARG A 353 33.74 24.65 -2.59
CA ARG A 353 34.38 23.42 -3.06
C ARG A 353 34.89 22.55 -1.92
N LEU A 354 35.56 23.14 -0.93
CA LEU A 354 35.98 22.42 0.27
C LEU A 354 34.77 21.84 1.02
N LYS A 355 33.67 22.59 1.10
CA LYS A 355 32.47 22.09 1.76
C LYS A 355 31.79 20.94 1.00
N VAL A 356 31.82 20.98 -0.34
CA VAL A 356 31.37 19.87 -1.18
C VAL A 356 32.25 18.64 -0.94
N GLU A 357 33.57 18.79 -0.90
CA GLU A 357 34.50 17.68 -0.61
C GLU A 357 34.27 17.09 0.79
N GLU A 358 34.01 17.91 1.80
CA GLU A 358 33.63 17.44 3.14
C GLU A 358 32.33 16.63 3.13
N LEU A 359 31.27 17.15 2.49
CA LEU A 359 29.97 16.49 2.40
C LEU A 359 30.04 15.20 1.58
N GLU A 360 30.86 15.16 0.53
CA GLU A 360 31.13 13.95 -0.24
C GLU A 360 31.85 12.90 0.61
N GLY A 361 32.78 13.31 1.48
CA GLY A 361 33.44 12.42 2.44
C GLY A 361 32.52 11.91 3.55
N GLU A 362 31.61 12.73 4.05
CA GLU A 362 30.58 12.31 5.02
C GLU A 362 29.61 11.31 4.37
N ARG A 363 29.19 11.59 3.13
CA ARG A 363 28.34 10.69 2.35
C ARG A 363 29.02 9.34 2.13
N SER A 364 30.30 9.31 1.76
CA SER A 364 31.01 8.04 1.55
C SER A 364 31.11 7.22 2.85
N ARG A 365 31.34 7.88 4.00
CA ARG A 365 31.35 7.21 5.31
C ARG A 365 29.98 6.62 5.66
N LEU A 366 28.91 7.38 5.49
CA LEU A 366 27.54 6.90 5.72
C LEU A 366 27.16 5.75 4.78
N GLU A 367 27.63 5.80 3.52
CA GLU A 367 27.43 4.70 2.56
C GLU A 367 28.20 3.43 2.98
N GLU A 368 29.39 3.56 3.56
CA GLU A 368 30.14 2.43 4.13
C GLU A 368 29.44 1.85 5.37
N GLU A 369 28.99 2.69 6.29
CA GLU A 369 28.23 2.27 7.48
C GLU A 369 26.92 1.57 7.08
N LYS A 370 26.20 2.10 6.09
CA LYS A 370 25.00 1.47 5.54
C LYS A 370 25.29 0.07 4.99
N LYS A 371 26.36 -0.09 4.21
CA LYS A 371 26.76 -1.41 3.68
C LYS A 371 27.08 -2.39 4.79
N VAL A 372 27.80 -1.94 5.83
CA VAL A 372 28.09 -2.79 6.99
C VAL A 372 26.79 -3.23 7.68
N LEU A 373 25.87 -2.30 7.94
CA LEU A 373 24.56 -2.63 8.54
C LEU A 373 23.73 -3.55 7.63
N GLU A 374 23.75 -3.35 6.32
CA GLU A 374 23.08 -4.22 5.34
C GLU A 374 23.65 -5.65 5.40
N THR A 375 24.98 -5.81 5.38
CA THR A 375 25.60 -7.14 5.51
C THR A 375 25.31 -7.79 6.87
N GLN A 376 25.19 -7.01 7.94
CA GLN A 376 24.79 -7.51 9.26
C GLN A 376 23.33 -7.99 9.24
N LEU A 377 22.42 -7.22 8.66
CA LEU A 377 21.01 -7.60 8.51
C LEU A 377 20.85 -8.84 7.62
N GLU A 378 21.61 -8.94 6.53
CA GLU A 378 21.63 -10.14 5.68
C GLU A 378 22.10 -11.36 6.48
N ARG A 379 23.16 -11.22 7.29
CA ARG A 379 23.63 -12.31 8.16
C ARG A 379 22.57 -12.75 9.17
N LEU A 380 21.88 -11.79 9.82
CA LEU A 380 20.80 -12.09 10.77
C LEU A 380 19.60 -12.76 10.06
N THR A 381 19.27 -12.30 8.85
CA THR A 381 18.20 -12.90 8.02
C THR A 381 18.55 -14.34 7.62
N LEU A 382 19.81 -14.61 7.25
CA LEU A 382 20.29 -15.96 6.95
C LEU A 382 20.31 -16.86 8.19
N GLN A 383 20.46 -16.29 9.38
CA GLN A 383 20.35 -17.00 10.67
C GLN A 383 18.89 -17.23 11.10
N GLY A 384 17.92 -16.66 10.37
CA GLY A 384 16.50 -16.82 10.64
C GLY A 384 15.92 -15.80 11.61
N ASP A 385 16.63 -14.70 11.89
CA ASP A 385 16.09 -13.60 12.68
C ASP A 385 15.03 -12.83 11.88
N TYR A 386 13.96 -12.41 12.54
CA TYR A 386 12.82 -11.75 11.92
C TYR A 386 12.32 -10.57 12.76
N ASP A 387 11.83 -9.55 12.07
CA ASP A 387 11.23 -8.37 12.70
C ASP A 387 9.87 -8.71 13.30
N GLN A 388 9.73 -8.56 14.62
CA GLN A 388 8.50 -8.86 15.37
C GLN A 388 7.30 -7.97 14.99
N SER A 389 7.56 -6.81 14.38
CA SER A 389 6.54 -5.87 13.91
C SER A 389 5.97 -6.23 12.52
N ARG A 390 6.75 -6.92 11.67
CA ARG A 390 6.36 -7.30 10.30
C ARG A 390 5.99 -8.77 10.16
N ALA A 391 6.61 -9.65 10.94
CA ALA A 391 6.42 -11.09 10.83
C ALA A 391 6.14 -11.72 12.21
N LYS A 392 5.05 -12.48 12.30
CA LYS A 392 4.78 -13.40 13.40
C LYS A 392 5.04 -14.82 12.92
N VAL A 393 5.99 -15.50 13.56
CA VAL A 393 6.23 -16.92 13.31
C VAL A 393 5.18 -17.74 14.03
N LEU A 394 4.43 -18.53 13.27
CA LEU A 394 3.43 -19.47 13.78
C LEU A 394 3.93 -20.89 13.54
N HIS A 395 3.75 -21.76 14.53
CA HIS A 395 3.94 -23.20 14.37
C HIS A 395 2.73 -23.93 14.96
N LEU A 396 2.49 -25.16 14.51
CA LEU A 396 1.43 -25.99 15.06
C LEU A 396 1.69 -26.24 16.55
N SER A 397 0.64 -26.16 17.37
CA SER A 397 0.72 -26.45 18.81
C SER A 397 1.08 -27.92 19.08
N LEU A 398 0.62 -28.81 18.19
CA LEU A 398 1.01 -30.22 18.14
C LEU A 398 2.07 -30.40 17.05
N ASN A 399 3.31 -30.08 17.38
CA ASN A 399 4.44 -30.29 16.47
C ASN A 399 5.22 -31.58 16.84
N PRO A 400 5.83 -32.26 15.84
CA PRO A 400 6.65 -33.45 16.08
C PRO A 400 7.78 -33.22 17.10
N ALA A 401 8.36 -32.01 17.12
CA ALA A 401 9.41 -31.62 18.07
C ALA A 401 8.89 -31.51 19.52
N GLY A 402 7.69 -30.97 19.73
CA GLY A 402 7.03 -30.89 21.03
C GLY A 402 6.63 -32.27 21.53
N ALA A 403 6.11 -33.13 20.65
CA ALA A 403 5.83 -34.53 20.97
C ALA A 403 7.10 -35.29 21.37
N ALA A 404 8.22 -35.08 20.67
CA ALA A 404 9.51 -35.66 21.04
C ALA A 404 10.01 -35.15 22.40
N ARG A 405 9.86 -33.85 22.70
CA ARG A 405 10.20 -33.27 24.02
C ARG A 405 9.35 -33.84 25.14
N GLN A 406 8.04 -34.05 24.92
CA GLN A 406 7.13 -34.66 25.89
C GLN A 406 7.53 -36.11 26.17
N ARG A 407 7.80 -36.92 25.13
CA ARG A 407 8.32 -38.29 25.28
C ARG A 407 9.61 -38.34 26.08
N LEU A 408 10.58 -37.47 25.77
CA LEU A 408 11.81 -37.36 26.56
C LEU A 408 11.54 -36.98 28.03
N HIS A 409 10.50 -36.20 28.28
CA HIS A 409 10.12 -35.80 29.63
C HIS A 409 9.48 -36.96 30.40
N GLU A 410 8.61 -37.72 29.75
CA GLU A 410 8.00 -38.95 30.26
C GLU A 410 9.06 -40.02 30.53
N ASP A 411 9.99 -40.23 29.61
CA ASP A 411 11.10 -41.19 29.80
C ASP A 411 12.02 -40.77 30.94
N ARG A 412 12.32 -39.46 31.07
CA ARG A 412 13.06 -38.94 32.24
C ARG A 412 12.30 -39.13 33.55
N GLN A 413 10.97 -39.04 33.54
CA GLN A 413 10.16 -39.30 34.73
C GLN A 413 10.16 -40.79 35.08
N ARG A 414 9.97 -41.67 34.09
CA ARG A 414 10.07 -43.12 34.25
C ARG A 414 11.42 -43.52 34.84
N LEU A 415 12.51 -43.03 34.26
CA LEU A 415 13.85 -43.30 34.78
C LEU A 415 14.06 -42.76 36.21
N ARG A 416 13.44 -41.62 36.57
CA ARG A 416 13.52 -41.10 37.95
C ARG A 416 12.75 -41.96 38.93
N GLU A 417 11.56 -42.41 38.54
CA GLU A 417 10.75 -43.32 39.35
C GLU A 417 11.44 -44.68 39.50
N GLU A 418 12.02 -45.22 38.44
CA GLU A 418 12.83 -46.44 38.49
C GLU A 418 14.06 -46.25 39.38
N CYS A 419 14.79 -45.14 39.24
CA CYS A 419 15.89 -44.81 40.14
C CYS A 419 15.44 -44.70 41.60
N ALA A 420 14.26 -44.12 41.87
CA ALA A 420 13.71 -44.01 43.21
C ALA A 420 13.37 -45.39 43.78
N ARG A 421 12.67 -46.23 43.00
CA ARG A 421 12.35 -47.61 43.37
C ARG A 421 13.60 -48.45 43.60
N LEU A 422 14.62 -48.31 42.76
CA LEU A 422 15.90 -49.00 42.92
C LEU A 422 16.65 -48.51 44.17
N ARG A 423 16.61 -47.21 44.49
CA ARG A 423 17.18 -46.67 45.73
C ARG A 423 16.44 -47.20 46.96
N GLU A 424 15.11 -47.28 46.91
CA GLU A 424 14.28 -47.86 47.99
C GLU A 424 14.59 -49.36 48.18
N LEU A 425 14.75 -50.11 47.09
CA LEU A 425 15.15 -51.52 47.10
C LEU A 425 16.53 -51.71 47.72
N VAL A 426 17.51 -50.89 47.32
CA VAL A 426 18.87 -50.91 47.90
C VAL A 426 18.82 -50.57 49.38
N HIS A 427 18.07 -49.56 49.79
CA HIS A 427 17.89 -49.22 51.21
C HIS A 427 17.23 -50.34 52.01
N ALA A 428 16.25 -51.06 51.46
CA ALA A 428 15.62 -52.20 52.11
C ALA A 428 16.57 -53.41 52.28
N LEU A 429 17.40 -53.66 51.25
CA LEU A 429 18.43 -54.69 51.27
C LEU A 429 19.57 -54.34 52.25
N GLU A 430 20.01 -53.09 52.29
CA GLU A 430 21.02 -52.58 53.25
C GLU A 430 20.51 -52.62 54.70
N ALA A 431 19.20 -52.46 54.92
CA ALA A 431 18.56 -52.59 56.23
C ALA A 431 18.36 -54.06 56.69
N GLY A 432 18.73 -55.05 55.87
CA GLY A 432 18.64 -56.47 56.21
C GLY A 432 17.23 -57.07 56.17
N GLY A 433 16.28 -56.41 55.51
CA GLY A 433 14.89 -56.87 55.36
C GLY A 433 14.64 -57.66 54.07
N ALA A 434 13.66 -58.58 54.09
CA ALA A 434 13.21 -59.31 52.89
C ALA A 434 12.60 -58.35 51.87
N VAL A 435 12.93 -58.54 50.59
CA VAL A 435 12.50 -57.68 49.48
C VAL A 435 10.97 -57.73 49.33
N PRO A 436 10.27 -56.59 49.19
CA PRO A 436 8.83 -56.57 48.92
C PRO A 436 8.50 -57.25 47.57
N PRO A 437 7.47 -58.11 47.50
CA PRO A 437 7.16 -58.92 46.31
C PRO A 437 6.76 -58.09 45.07
N ASP A 438 6.29 -56.86 45.27
CA ASP A 438 5.92 -55.93 44.18
C ASP A 438 7.14 -55.37 43.42
N LEU A 439 8.35 -55.50 43.97
CA LEU A 439 9.61 -54.99 43.40
C LEU A 439 10.53 -56.10 42.84
N GLU A 440 10.32 -57.38 43.19
CA GLU A 440 11.06 -58.52 42.62
C GLU A 440 10.62 -58.86 41.19
N ALA A 441 9.36 -58.58 40.82
CA ALA A 441 8.81 -58.93 39.51
C ALA A 441 9.45 -58.16 38.33
N ALA A 442 10.12 -57.03 38.60
CA ALA A 442 10.79 -56.21 37.58
C ALA A 442 12.28 -56.55 37.37
N ALA A 443 12.89 -57.36 38.25
CA ALA A 443 14.30 -57.73 38.17
C ALA A 443 14.59 -58.83 37.12
N GLY A 444 13.55 -59.41 36.50
CA GLY A 444 13.66 -60.34 35.38
C GLY A 444 13.78 -59.59 34.05
N LEU A 445 15.01 -59.25 33.66
CA LEU A 445 15.34 -58.75 32.32
C LEU A 445 14.90 -59.72 31.20
N PRO A 446 14.76 -59.20 29.97
CA PRO A 446 15.49 -59.76 28.84
C PRO A 446 16.64 -58.83 28.42
N SER A 447 17.81 -59.44 28.26
CA SER A 447 19.03 -58.81 27.78
C SER A 447 19.08 -58.69 26.25
N SER A 448 19.76 -57.64 25.79
CA SER A 448 20.56 -57.52 24.56
C SER A 448 19.87 -57.43 23.19
N GLY A 449 20.15 -56.31 22.51
CA GLY A 449 20.11 -56.17 21.06
C GLY A 449 20.37 -54.73 20.60
N ALA A 450 21.65 -54.40 20.35
CA ALA A 450 22.28 -53.38 19.47
C ALA A 450 21.44 -52.17 18.98
N VAL A 451 21.95 -50.94 18.89
CA VAL A 451 22.93 -50.42 17.90
C VAL A 451 23.24 -48.97 18.35
N ALA A 452 24.48 -48.66 18.73
CA ALA A 452 25.43 -47.79 18.03
C ALA A 452 24.88 -46.46 17.45
N ASP A 453 25.43 -45.34 17.92
CA ASP A 453 26.06 -44.28 17.13
C ASP A 453 25.91 -42.89 17.76
N GLY A 454 26.99 -42.11 17.74
CA GLY A 454 26.90 -40.66 17.88
C GLY A 454 27.81 -40.00 18.92
N VAL A 455 29.13 -40.14 18.73
CA VAL A 455 30.09 -39.02 18.68
C VAL A 455 29.81 -37.84 19.63
N TRP A 456 30.54 -37.77 20.74
CA TRP A 456 30.87 -36.50 21.39
C TRP A 456 32.24 -36.05 20.87
N ALA A 457 32.21 -35.10 19.93
CA ALA A 457 33.39 -34.39 19.44
C ALA A 457 33.77 -33.29 20.44
N GLY A 458 35.08 -33.12 20.63
CA GLY A 458 35.68 -32.27 21.64
C GLY A 458 35.58 -30.76 21.38
N GLU A 459 35.65 -30.03 22.48
CA GLU A 459 36.42 -28.79 22.58
C GLU A 459 37.88 -29.20 22.88
N PRO A 460 38.92 -28.50 22.36
CA PRO A 460 39.16 -27.10 22.70
C PRO A 460 39.78 -26.25 21.56
N GLU A 461 39.84 -24.93 21.74
CA GLU A 461 41.11 -24.17 21.75
C GLU A 461 40.87 -22.67 21.86
N SER A 462 41.56 -22.08 22.84
CA SER A 462 41.71 -20.66 23.09
C SER A 462 43.14 -20.30 22.67
N ASP A 463 43.28 -19.57 21.56
CA ASP A 463 44.56 -19.04 21.14
C ASP A 463 44.85 -17.70 21.81
N ARG A 464 45.81 -17.74 22.73
CA ARG A 464 46.70 -16.64 23.08
C ARG A 464 47.86 -16.65 22.09
N ALA A 465 48.14 -15.51 21.46
CA ALA A 465 49.46 -15.22 20.91
C ALA A 465 49.98 -13.89 21.46
N GLN A 466 51.12 -14.00 22.14
CA GLN A 466 52.04 -12.93 22.54
C GLN A 466 52.68 -12.35 21.26
N GLY A 467 52.93 -11.05 21.10
CA GLY A 467 54.02 -10.31 21.74
C GLY A 467 55.26 -10.32 20.86
N GLU A 468 55.66 -9.18 20.28
CA GLU A 468 57.05 -8.96 19.81
C GLU A 468 57.41 -7.47 19.67
N LEU A 469 58.69 -7.20 19.94
CA LEU A 469 59.31 -5.93 20.26
C LEU A 469 59.96 -5.23 19.04
N LEU A 470 60.05 -3.90 19.14
CA LEU A 470 60.93 -2.94 18.42
C LEU A 470 62.40 -3.41 18.31
N PRO A 471 63.24 -2.94 17.34
CA PRO A 471 63.87 -1.61 17.44
C PRO A 471 64.31 -0.93 16.12
N GLY A 472 64.74 0.35 16.19
CA GLY A 472 65.68 0.90 15.20
C GLY A 472 65.66 2.40 14.95
N LEU A 473 66.39 3.16 15.77
CA LEU A 473 66.78 4.56 15.58
C LEU A 473 67.75 4.74 14.40
N GLY A 474 67.61 5.85 13.65
CA GLY A 474 68.61 6.28 12.65
C GLY A 474 68.48 7.74 12.22
N ARG A 475 69.20 8.64 12.90
CA ARG A 475 69.52 10.01 12.41
C ARG A 475 70.58 9.95 11.30
N PRO A 476 70.66 10.99 10.44
CA PRO A 476 71.95 11.63 10.20
C PRO A 476 71.85 13.16 10.36
N ARG A 477 72.65 13.74 11.26
CA ARG A 477 73.90 14.46 10.97
C ARG A 477 73.68 15.78 10.22
N GLY A 478 73.65 16.85 11.02
CA GLY A 478 73.96 18.20 10.56
C GLY A 478 75.43 18.34 10.18
N LEU A 479 75.66 19.12 9.14
CA LEU A 479 76.95 19.71 8.81
C LEU A 479 76.79 21.22 8.92
N ARG A 480 77.45 21.80 9.92
CA ARG A 480 77.79 23.22 9.97
C ARG A 480 78.81 23.48 8.87
N ALA A 481 78.50 24.41 7.97
CA ALA A 481 79.49 25.08 7.16
C ALA A 481 79.43 26.59 7.47
N ARG A 482 80.61 27.10 7.82
CA ARG A 482 81.05 28.47 8.06
C ARG A 482 80.11 29.62 7.70
N ALA A 483 79.90 30.48 8.70
CA ALA A 483 79.70 31.91 8.50
C ALA A 483 81.03 32.54 8.08
N GLU A 484 81.07 33.14 6.89
CA GLU A 484 82.06 34.16 6.54
C GLU A 484 81.30 35.45 6.24
N THR A 485 81.58 36.44 7.08
CA THR A 485 81.18 37.83 6.98
C THR A 485 81.88 38.50 5.80
N PHE A 486 81.14 39.04 4.83
CA PHE A 486 81.63 40.08 3.93
C PHE A 486 80.54 41.15 3.71
N SER A 487 80.98 42.41 3.78
CA SER A 487 80.21 43.65 3.69
C SER A 487 79.58 43.90 2.30
N PRO A 488 78.53 44.75 2.20
CA PRO A 488 77.72 44.91 1.00
C PRO A 488 78.23 46.04 0.08
N LEU A 489 78.12 45.85 -1.25
CA LEU A 489 78.21 46.87 -2.31
C LEU A 489 77.46 46.35 -3.57
N PRO A 490 77.04 47.23 -4.50
CA PRO A 490 75.66 47.58 -4.87
C PRO A 490 74.96 46.61 -5.85
N PRO A 491 73.61 46.70 -6.05
CA PRO A 491 72.86 45.70 -6.81
C PRO A 491 73.02 45.86 -8.34
N PRO A 492 73.12 44.75 -9.10
CA PRO A 492 72.76 44.73 -10.51
C PRO A 492 71.24 44.45 -10.67
N ARG A 493 70.72 44.90 -11.81
CA ARG A 493 69.32 44.95 -12.28
C ARG A 493 68.57 43.59 -12.24
N PRO A 494 67.22 43.57 -12.33
CA PRO A 494 66.35 42.66 -11.58
C PRO A 494 66.35 41.22 -12.09
N ALA A 495 66.64 40.28 -11.19
CA ALA A 495 66.57 38.83 -11.38
C ALA A 495 65.13 38.24 -11.23
N LEU A 496 64.09 39.06 -11.39
CA LEU A 496 62.69 38.68 -11.13
C LEU A 496 62.05 37.79 -12.23
N SER A 497 62.76 37.47 -13.32
CA SER A 497 62.21 36.72 -14.47
C SER A 497 62.51 35.21 -14.48
N LEU A 498 63.56 34.74 -13.78
CA LEU A 498 63.94 33.32 -13.79
C LEU A 498 63.23 32.50 -12.71
N GLN A 499 62.98 33.09 -11.53
CA GLN A 499 62.22 32.41 -10.47
C GLN A 499 60.72 32.33 -10.79
N THR A 500 60.17 33.36 -11.41
CA THR A 500 58.80 33.38 -11.92
C THR A 500 58.63 32.35 -13.04
N ARG A 501 59.53 32.30 -14.03
CA ARG A 501 59.53 31.24 -15.04
C ARG A 501 59.68 29.83 -14.46
N LYS A 502 60.54 29.62 -13.47
CA LYS A 502 60.69 28.30 -12.82
C LYS A 502 59.41 27.88 -12.10
N LYS A 503 58.78 28.79 -11.35
CA LYS A 503 57.48 28.56 -10.68
C LYS A 503 56.35 28.33 -11.68
N GLU A 504 56.35 29.04 -12.81
CA GLU A 504 55.39 28.82 -13.90
C GLU A 504 55.60 27.47 -14.57
N VAL A 505 56.83 27.05 -14.83
CA VAL A 505 57.15 25.74 -15.41
C VAL A 505 56.78 24.60 -14.45
N GLU A 506 57.00 24.76 -13.15
CA GLU A 506 56.54 23.79 -12.13
C GLU A 506 55.02 23.72 -12.05
N ARG A 507 54.32 24.87 -12.03
CA ARG A 507 52.85 24.90 -12.10
C ARG A 507 52.32 24.26 -13.37
N LEU A 508 52.94 24.50 -14.52
CA LEU A 508 52.57 23.87 -15.79
C LEU A 508 52.79 22.36 -15.76
N ARG A 509 53.82 21.87 -15.06
CA ARG A 509 54.01 20.42 -14.85
C ARG A 509 52.96 19.83 -13.93
N GLU A 510 52.60 20.52 -12.85
CA GLU A 510 51.53 20.13 -11.92
C GLU A 510 50.17 20.05 -12.64
N LEU A 511 49.84 21.09 -13.42
CA LEU A 511 48.62 21.17 -14.23
C LEU A 511 48.57 20.07 -15.29
N LYS A 512 49.69 19.77 -15.97
CA LYS A 512 49.76 18.66 -16.93
C LYS A 512 49.49 17.31 -16.26
N LYS A 513 50.10 17.05 -15.10
CA LYS A 513 49.82 15.83 -14.33
C LYS A 513 48.37 15.73 -13.89
N GLN A 514 47.75 16.86 -13.50
CA GLN A 514 46.33 16.87 -13.16
C GLN A 514 45.44 16.57 -14.36
N VAL A 515 45.72 17.15 -15.53
CA VAL A 515 45.00 16.87 -16.79
C VAL A 515 45.16 15.41 -17.18
N GLU A 516 46.37 14.87 -17.18
CA GLU A 516 46.63 13.45 -17.47
C GLU A 516 45.90 12.52 -16.50
N SER A 517 45.89 12.86 -15.20
CA SER A 517 45.14 12.09 -14.20
C SER A 517 43.63 12.14 -14.39
N ALA A 518 43.10 13.30 -14.83
CA ALA A 518 41.68 13.48 -15.11
C ALA A 518 41.27 12.77 -16.41
N GLU A 519 42.10 12.83 -17.44
CA GLU A 519 41.92 12.08 -18.68
C GLU A 519 41.91 10.57 -18.42
N LEU A 520 42.84 10.07 -17.61
CA LEU A 520 42.89 8.65 -17.23
C LEU A 520 41.65 8.24 -16.41
N LYS A 521 41.20 9.08 -15.48
CA LYS A 521 39.93 8.86 -14.74
C LYS A 521 38.74 8.81 -15.69
N ASN A 522 38.66 9.73 -16.65
CA ASN A 522 37.59 9.75 -17.66
C ASN A 522 37.64 8.52 -18.59
N GLN A 523 38.83 8.04 -18.96
CA GLN A 523 39.00 6.81 -19.73
C GLN A 523 38.50 5.60 -18.93
N ARG A 524 38.94 5.45 -17.67
CA ARG A 524 38.48 4.36 -16.79
C ARG A 524 36.97 4.41 -16.57
N LEU A 525 36.38 5.60 -16.41
CA LEU A 525 34.93 5.75 -16.29
C LEU A 525 34.19 5.31 -17.57
N LYS A 526 34.72 5.63 -18.75
CA LYS A 526 34.17 5.15 -20.02
C LYS A 526 34.24 3.63 -20.13
N GLU A 527 35.37 3.03 -19.73
CA GLU A 527 35.54 1.57 -19.72
C GLU A 527 34.54 0.91 -18.78
N VAL A 528 34.44 1.37 -17.53
CA VAL A 528 33.47 0.86 -16.54
C VAL A 528 32.04 1.01 -17.04
N PHE A 529 31.69 2.17 -17.63
CA PHE A 529 30.37 2.38 -18.20
C PHE A 529 30.09 1.42 -19.36
N GLN A 530 31.04 1.22 -20.27
CA GLN A 530 30.91 0.24 -21.35
C GLN A 530 30.72 -1.18 -20.82
N THR A 531 31.53 -1.60 -19.84
CA THR A 531 31.39 -2.92 -19.21
C THR A 531 30.03 -3.09 -18.54
N LYS A 532 29.54 -2.07 -17.82
CA LYS A 532 28.24 -2.13 -17.15
C LYS A 532 27.07 -2.15 -18.12
N ILE A 533 27.12 -1.38 -19.20
CA ILE A 533 26.10 -1.43 -20.26
C ILE A 533 26.10 -2.78 -20.97
N GLN A 534 27.27 -3.37 -21.23
CA GLN A 534 27.38 -4.71 -21.80
C GLN A 534 26.83 -5.78 -20.85
N GLU A 535 27.14 -5.70 -19.56
CA GLU A 535 26.59 -6.57 -18.52
C GLU A 535 25.06 -6.48 -18.50
N PHE A 536 24.51 -5.26 -18.46
CA PHE A 536 23.07 -5.03 -18.51
C PHE A 536 22.42 -5.59 -19.77
N ARG A 537 23.00 -5.33 -20.96
CA ARG A 537 22.51 -5.89 -22.23
C ARG A 537 22.50 -7.42 -22.21
N LYS A 538 23.53 -8.05 -21.64
CA LYS A 538 23.60 -9.51 -21.50
C LYS A 538 22.52 -10.05 -20.58
N VAL A 539 22.27 -9.37 -19.46
CA VAL A 539 21.18 -9.74 -18.52
C VAL A 539 19.82 -9.58 -19.21
N CYS A 540 19.56 -8.45 -19.88
CA CYS A 540 18.33 -8.25 -20.65
C CYS A 540 18.14 -9.32 -21.72
N TYR A 541 19.17 -9.62 -22.51
CA TYR A 541 19.11 -10.67 -23.52
C TYR A 541 18.77 -12.04 -22.92
N THR A 542 19.35 -12.37 -21.77
CA THR A 542 19.10 -13.65 -21.10
C THR A 542 17.69 -13.73 -20.49
N LEU A 543 17.18 -12.62 -19.93
CA LEU A 543 15.89 -12.60 -19.24
C LEU A 543 14.70 -12.43 -20.17
N THR A 544 14.81 -11.53 -21.16
CA THR A 544 13.69 -11.16 -22.04
C THR A 544 13.79 -11.80 -23.42
N GLY A 545 14.93 -12.42 -23.76
CA GLY A 545 15.17 -12.98 -25.08
C GLY A 545 15.52 -11.95 -26.15
N TYR A 546 15.64 -10.66 -25.82
CA TYR A 546 15.96 -9.61 -26.80
C TYR A 546 17.31 -8.96 -26.56
N GLN A 547 18.16 -8.98 -27.58
CA GLN A 547 19.40 -8.22 -27.61
C GLN A 547 19.09 -6.81 -28.11
N VAL A 548 19.41 -5.81 -27.30
CA VAL A 548 19.11 -4.39 -27.56
C VAL A 548 20.39 -3.66 -27.90
N ASP A 549 20.54 -3.24 -29.15
CA ASP A 549 21.69 -2.49 -29.66
C ASP A 549 21.30 -1.09 -30.12
N ILE A 550 22.21 -0.13 -29.92
CA ILE A 550 22.01 1.26 -30.32
C ILE A 550 22.68 1.47 -31.68
N THR A 551 21.92 1.90 -32.69
CA THR A 551 22.44 2.19 -34.04
C THR A 551 23.09 3.57 -34.12
N THR A 552 23.84 3.83 -35.21
CA THR A 552 24.48 5.13 -35.48
C THR A 552 23.50 6.30 -35.62
N GLU A 553 22.21 6.00 -35.83
CA GLU A 553 21.14 6.99 -35.96
C GLU A 553 20.33 7.17 -34.65
N ASN A 554 20.89 6.75 -33.51
CA ASN A 554 20.23 6.76 -32.19
C ASN A 554 18.89 6.01 -32.17
N GLN A 555 18.82 4.89 -32.89
CA GLN A 555 17.67 3.98 -32.86
C GLN A 555 18.04 2.72 -32.08
N TYR A 556 17.02 2.02 -31.58
CA TYR A 556 17.17 0.79 -30.82
C TYR A 556 16.85 -0.40 -31.72
N ARG A 557 17.86 -1.19 -32.04
CA ARG A 557 17.75 -2.45 -32.77
C ARG A 557 17.52 -3.57 -31.76
N LEU A 558 16.44 -4.31 -31.92
CA LEU A 558 16.10 -5.49 -31.15
C LEU A 558 16.27 -6.72 -32.03
N THR A 559 17.14 -7.64 -31.60
CA THR A 559 17.29 -8.97 -32.20
C THR A 559 16.80 -10.02 -31.22
N SER A 560 15.87 -10.87 -31.65
CA SER A 560 15.34 -11.95 -30.82
C SER A 560 16.35 -13.09 -30.69
N MET A 561 16.39 -13.76 -29.54
CA MET A 561 17.13 -14.99 -29.30
C MET A 561 16.65 -16.12 -30.22
N TYR A 562 15.37 -16.09 -30.58
CA TYR A 562 14.70 -17.09 -31.41
C TYR A 562 14.49 -16.60 -32.85
N ALA A 563 15.34 -15.69 -33.33
CA ALA A 563 15.26 -15.18 -34.71
C ALA A 563 15.54 -16.30 -35.73
N GLU A 564 14.68 -16.42 -36.75
CA GLU A 564 14.80 -17.43 -37.81
C GLU A 564 15.99 -17.12 -38.74
N HIS A 565 16.23 -15.83 -38.99
CA HIS A 565 17.36 -15.35 -39.78
C HIS A 565 18.19 -14.30 -39.03
N LYS A 566 19.50 -14.25 -39.30
CA LYS A 566 20.43 -13.29 -38.67
C LYS A 566 20.11 -11.82 -39.01
N THR A 567 19.33 -11.59 -40.06
CA THR A 567 18.88 -10.27 -40.50
C THR A 567 17.61 -9.81 -39.79
N ASP A 568 16.93 -10.71 -39.09
CA ASP A 568 15.65 -10.42 -38.44
C ASP A 568 15.86 -9.53 -37.23
N CYS A 569 15.45 -8.28 -37.37
CA CYS A 569 15.54 -7.30 -36.32
C CYS A 569 14.38 -6.33 -36.39
N LEU A 570 13.95 -5.86 -35.22
CA LEU A 570 13.01 -4.77 -35.07
C LEU A 570 13.78 -3.50 -34.74
N ILE A 571 13.35 -2.37 -35.29
CA ILE A 571 13.99 -1.08 -35.02
C ILE A 571 12.98 -0.15 -34.37
N PHE A 572 13.30 0.38 -33.20
CA PHE A 572 12.50 1.36 -32.48
C PHE A 572 13.21 2.70 -32.42
N LYS A 573 12.46 3.79 -32.56
CA LYS A 573 12.95 5.16 -32.43
C LYS A 573 12.19 5.86 -31.31
N ALA A 574 12.93 6.55 -30.44
CA ALA A 574 12.31 7.40 -29.42
C ALA A 574 11.58 8.58 -30.07
N ALA A 575 10.29 8.72 -29.78
CA ALA A 575 9.45 9.80 -30.26
C ALA A 575 9.29 10.87 -29.17
N GLY A 576 9.88 12.05 -29.40
CA GLY A 576 9.77 13.22 -28.53
C GLY A 576 11.01 13.50 -27.65
N PRO A 577 11.08 14.70 -27.04
CA PRO A 577 12.26 15.17 -26.28
C PRO A 577 12.47 14.44 -24.95
N SER A 578 11.47 13.69 -24.45
CA SER A 578 11.51 12.98 -23.17
C SER A 578 11.86 11.50 -23.28
N GLY A 579 12.02 10.95 -24.49
CA GLY A 579 12.38 9.55 -24.72
C GLY A 579 11.35 8.51 -24.23
N THR A 580 10.15 8.94 -23.82
CA THR A 580 9.18 8.11 -23.09
C THR A 580 8.30 7.27 -24.00
N LYS A 581 8.10 7.69 -25.25
CA LYS A 581 7.34 6.94 -26.26
C LYS A 581 8.31 6.38 -27.30
N MET A 582 8.17 5.10 -27.62
CA MET A 582 8.96 4.44 -28.67
C MET A 582 8.04 4.15 -29.86
N GLN A 583 8.51 4.44 -31.07
CA GLN A 583 7.82 4.14 -32.32
C GLN A 583 8.58 3.05 -33.08
N LEU A 584 7.86 2.03 -33.55
CA LEU A 584 8.43 0.99 -34.40
C LEU A 584 8.66 1.56 -35.81
N LEU A 585 9.84 1.33 -36.35
CA LEU A 585 10.18 1.59 -37.75
C LEU A 585 9.98 0.33 -38.57
N GLU A 586 9.51 0.50 -39.81
CA GLU A 586 9.32 -0.62 -40.72
C GLU A 586 10.67 -1.26 -41.10
N THR A 587 10.73 -2.58 -40.93
CA THR A 587 11.84 -3.46 -41.28
C THR A 587 11.30 -4.64 -42.11
N GLU A 588 12.17 -5.37 -42.80
CA GLU A 588 11.76 -6.57 -43.54
C GLU A 588 11.10 -7.60 -42.62
N PHE A 589 11.62 -7.73 -41.40
CA PHE A 589 11.05 -8.59 -40.36
C PHE A 589 9.73 -8.06 -39.79
N SER A 590 9.58 -6.75 -39.57
CA SER A 590 8.29 -6.23 -39.07
C SER A 590 7.13 -6.46 -40.05
N ARG A 591 7.41 -6.61 -41.35
CA ARG A 591 6.38 -6.93 -42.36
C ARG A 591 5.83 -8.35 -42.24
N THR A 592 6.62 -9.30 -41.71
CA THR A 592 6.18 -10.70 -41.56
C THR A 592 5.31 -10.90 -40.33
N VAL A 593 5.38 -9.99 -39.35
CA VAL A 593 4.64 -10.05 -38.07
C VAL A 593 3.58 -8.95 -37.96
N GLN A 594 3.06 -8.49 -39.09
CA GLN A 594 2.12 -7.35 -39.17
C GLN A 594 0.83 -7.59 -38.36
N GLU A 595 0.32 -8.82 -38.34
CA GLU A 595 -0.86 -9.19 -37.55
C GLU A 595 -0.64 -8.97 -36.04
N LEU A 596 0.54 -9.32 -35.53
CA LEU A 596 0.90 -9.11 -34.12
C LEU A 596 1.09 -7.62 -33.80
N ILE A 597 1.62 -6.84 -34.75
CA ILE A 597 1.78 -5.38 -34.62
C ILE A 597 0.39 -4.72 -34.56
N GLU A 598 -0.53 -5.07 -35.45
CA GLU A 598 -1.88 -4.50 -35.45
C GLU A 598 -2.64 -4.80 -34.15
N LEU A 599 -2.54 -6.03 -33.64
CA LEU A 599 -3.23 -6.41 -32.41
C LEU A 599 -2.61 -5.79 -31.15
N HIS A 600 -1.29 -5.90 -30.96
CA HIS A 600 -0.66 -5.55 -29.68
C HIS A 600 -0.10 -4.12 -29.66
N LEU A 601 0.37 -3.61 -30.80
CA LEU A 601 0.98 -2.29 -30.89
C LEU A 601 -0.04 -1.21 -31.28
N LEU A 602 -0.99 -1.50 -32.19
CA LEU A 602 -2.00 -0.52 -32.59
C LEU A 602 -3.29 -0.56 -31.76
N ARG A 603 -3.86 -1.75 -31.47
CA ARG A 603 -5.11 -1.85 -30.69
C ARG A 603 -4.89 -1.78 -29.18
N GLN A 604 -3.84 -2.43 -28.67
CA GLN A 604 -3.56 -2.49 -27.23
C GLN A 604 -2.53 -1.44 -26.75
N ASP A 605 -1.87 -0.73 -27.68
CA ASP A 605 -0.86 0.32 -27.41
C ASP A 605 0.23 -0.13 -26.40
N SER A 606 0.69 -1.38 -26.49
CA SER A 606 1.63 -1.96 -25.52
C SER A 606 2.79 -2.69 -26.19
N ILE A 607 3.97 -2.05 -26.18
CA ILE A 607 5.23 -2.65 -26.66
C ILE A 607 5.62 -3.90 -25.86
N PRO A 608 5.52 -3.93 -24.51
CA PRO A 608 5.84 -5.15 -23.76
C PRO A 608 4.92 -6.32 -24.11
N ALA A 609 3.62 -6.07 -24.33
CA ALA A 609 2.68 -7.11 -24.76
C ALA A 609 3.04 -7.65 -26.16
N PHE A 610 3.37 -6.75 -27.09
CA PHE A 610 3.83 -7.11 -28.43
C PHE A 610 5.10 -7.97 -28.41
N LEU A 611 6.15 -7.53 -27.71
CA LEU A 611 7.42 -8.27 -27.63
C LEU A 611 7.25 -9.63 -26.93
N SER A 612 6.39 -9.72 -25.91
CA SER A 612 6.09 -10.99 -25.24
C SER A 612 5.37 -11.97 -26.15
N ALA A 613 4.33 -11.51 -26.86
CA ALA A 613 3.59 -12.34 -27.83
C ALA A 613 4.49 -12.80 -28.97
N LEU A 614 5.33 -11.90 -29.49
CA LEU A 614 6.31 -12.21 -30.53
C LEU A 614 7.37 -13.22 -30.06
N THR A 615 7.83 -13.13 -28.81
CA THR A 615 8.79 -14.10 -28.26
C THR A 615 8.18 -15.50 -28.20
N LEU A 616 6.92 -15.61 -27.76
CA LEU A 616 6.20 -16.88 -27.71
C LEU A 616 5.95 -17.45 -29.11
N ASP A 617 5.60 -16.60 -30.08
CA ASP A 617 5.41 -17.01 -31.48
C ASP A 617 6.73 -17.54 -32.09
N LEU A 618 7.83 -16.77 -31.99
CA LEU A 618 9.14 -17.19 -32.49
C LEU A 618 9.67 -18.45 -31.79
N PHE A 619 9.48 -18.56 -30.47
CA PHE A 619 9.82 -19.77 -29.74
C PHE A 619 9.00 -20.97 -30.23
N SER A 620 7.69 -20.79 -30.44
CA SER A 620 6.83 -21.85 -30.96
C SER A 620 7.32 -22.35 -32.33
N ARG A 621 7.62 -21.44 -33.26
CA ARG A 621 8.14 -21.77 -34.61
C ARG A 621 9.47 -22.50 -34.55
N GLN A 622 10.32 -22.19 -33.57
CA GLN A 622 11.60 -22.87 -33.40
C GLN A 622 11.47 -24.25 -32.74
N THR A 623 10.40 -24.49 -31.97
CA THR A 623 10.10 -25.77 -31.32
C THR A 623 9.20 -26.71 -32.13
N VAL A 624 8.60 -26.24 -33.22
CA VAL A 624 7.91 -27.07 -34.21
C VAL A 624 8.97 -27.76 -35.07
N ALA A 625 9.45 -28.90 -34.59
CA ALA A 625 10.25 -29.87 -35.35
C ALA A 625 9.34 -30.89 -36.05
#